data_AF-A0A350JL98-F1
#
_entry.id   AF-A0A350JL98-F1
#
_cell.length_a   1.000
_cell.length_b   1.000
_cell.length_c   1.000
_cell.angle_alpha   90.00
_cell.angle_beta   90.00
_cell.angle_gamma   90.00
#
_symmetry.space_group_name_H-M   'P 1'
#
loop_
_entity.id
_entity.type
_entity.pdbx_description
1 polymer ?
#
loop_
_entity_poly.entity_id
_entity_poly.type
_entity_poly.pdbx_seq_one_letter_code
_entity_poly.pdbx_strand_id
1 'polypeptide(L)' 'MSAKVLKKKQPSSFYKYTSMATKMMAIILVFTFSGKYSDQLTDLDFPAFTLIGALLGSFLAIYSMIRDLNK' A
#
# COMPACT_ATOMS: atom_id res chain seq x y z
N MET A 1 15.64 -39.40 -20.94
CA MET A 1 16.05 -38.09 -20.43
C MET A 1 14.82 -37.44 -19.82
N SER A 2 14.61 -37.57 -18.50
CA SER A 2 13.37 -37.17 -17.83
C SER A 2 13.35 -35.65 -17.62
N ALA A 3 12.53 -34.95 -18.39
CA ALA A 3 12.28 -33.53 -18.20
C ALA A 3 11.64 -33.34 -16.82
N LYS A 4 12.42 -32.81 -15.87
CA LYS A 4 11.92 -32.38 -14.56
C LYS A 4 10.90 -31.27 -14.81
N VAL A 5 9.63 -31.64 -14.86
CA VAL A 5 8.50 -30.72 -14.85
C VAL A 5 8.68 -29.86 -13.60
N LEU A 6 9.10 -28.60 -13.79
CA LEU A 6 9.22 -27.61 -12.74
C LEU A 6 7.81 -27.34 -12.23
N LYS A 7 7.37 -28.15 -11.27
CA LYS A 7 6.12 -27.99 -10.54
C LYS A 7 6.22 -26.63 -9.86
N LYS A 8 5.68 -25.60 -10.52
CA LYS A 8 5.58 -24.23 -10.01
C LYS A 8 4.85 -24.36 -8.68
N LYS A 9 5.63 -24.36 -7.59
CA LYS A 9 5.14 -24.45 -6.21
C LYS A 9 4.11 -23.33 -6.12
N GLN A 10 2.82 -23.69 -6.09
CA GLN A 10 1.80 -22.71 -5.78
C GLN A 10 2.26 -22.08 -4.46
N PRO A 11 2.51 -20.76 -4.42
CA PRO A 11 2.94 -20.13 -3.19
C PRO A 11 1.86 -20.48 -2.19
N SER A 12 2.20 -21.30 -1.19
CA SER A 12 1.27 -21.66 -0.12
C SER A 12 0.67 -20.36 0.37
N SER A 13 -0.64 -20.33 0.62
CA SER A 13 -1.38 -19.08 0.83
C SER A 13 -0.69 -18.11 1.80
N PHE A 14 0.08 -18.65 2.76
CA PHE A 14 1.02 -17.95 3.63
C PHE A 14 1.99 -16.97 2.94
N TYR A 15 2.66 -17.38 1.85
CA TYR A 15 3.52 -16.49 1.05
C TYR A 15 2.73 -15.40 0.33
N LYS A 16 1.47 -15.68 -0.03
CA LYS A 16 0.60 -14.70 -0.67
C LYS A 16 0.18 -13.63 0.34
N TYR A 17 -0.17 -14.04 1.56
CA TYR A 17 -0.54 -13.13 2.65
C TYR A 17 0.64 -12.30 3.15
N THR A 18 1.84 -12.89 3.32
CA THR A 18 3.02 -12.10 3.73
C THR A 18 3.37 -11.06 2.67
N SER A 19 3.35 -11.43 1.39
CA SER A 19 3.63 -10.48 0.29
C SER A 19 2.60 -9.35 0.21
N MET A 20 1.33 -9.66 0.50
CA MET A 20 0.25 -8.68 0.54
C MET A 20 0.38 -7.74 1.75
N ALA A 21 0.65 -8.31 2.94
CA ALA A 21 0.87 -7.55 4.17
C ALA A 21 2.08 -6.62 4.06
N THR A 22 3.19 -7.08 3.48
CA THR A 22 4.37 -6.25 3.21
C THR A 22 4.02 -5.07 2.29
N LYS A 23 3.19 -5.30 1.26
CA LYS A 23 2.72 -4.24 0.38
C LYS A 23 1.85 -3.21 1.11
N MET A 24 0.90 -3.66 1.93
CA MET A 24 0.05 -2.75 2.70
C MET A 24 0.87 -1.96 3.73
N MET A 25 1.81 -2.60 4.43
CA MET A 25 2.74 -1.92 5.34
C MET A 25 3.59 -0.88 4.64
N ALA A 26 4.13 -1.19 3.47
CA ALA A 26 4.92 -0.24 2.69
C ALA A 26 4.11 1.02 2.33
N ILE A 27 2.85 0.83 1.90
CA ILE A 27 1.96 1.94 1.56
C ILE A 27 1.64 2.79 2.80
N ILE A 28 1.31 2.16 3.94
CA ILE A 28 1.01 2.88 5.19
C ILE A 28 2.21 3.72 5.63
N LEU A 29 3.41 3.14 5.66
CA LEU A 29 4.62 3.87 6.05
C LEU A 29 4.89 5.05 5.12
N VAL A 30 4.79 4.84 3.80
CA VAL A 30 4.98 5.93 2.83
C VAL A 30 3.94 7.05 3.05
N PHE A 31 2.66 6.70 3.20
CA PHE A 31 1.60 7.70 3.39
C PHE A 31 1.72 8.45 4.73
N THR A 32 2.00 7.74 5.83
CA THR A 32 2.13 8.33 7.16
C THR A 32 3.37 9.22 7.27
N PHE A 33 4.51 8.80 6.73
CA PHE A 33 5.72 9.62 6.73
C PHE A 33 5.63 10.78 5.74
N SER A 34 5.08 10.59 4.54
CA SER A 34 4.85 11.68 3.59
C SER A 34 3.90 12.74 4.15
N GLY A 35 2.81 12.33 4.82
CA GLY A 35 1.89 13.26 5.47
C GLY A 35 2.57 14.06 6.58
N LYS A 36 3.31 13.37 7.47
CA LYS A 36 3.99 14.01 8.61
C LYS A 36 5.13 14.94 8.19
N TYR A 37 5.92 14.58 7.18
CA TYR A 37 7.05 15.39 6.71
C TYR A 37 6.56 16.65 5.99
N SER A 38 5.47 16.55 5.23
CA SER A 38 4.88 17.72 4.57
C SER A 38 4.21 18.70 5.53
N ASP A 39 3.64 18.22 6.64
CA ASP A 39 3.12 19.08 7.72
C ASP A 39 4.26 19.79 8.48
N GLN A 40 5.45 19.17 8.60
CA GLN A 40 6.61 19.79 9.27
C GLN A 40 7.38 20.80 8.41
N LEU A 41 7.36 20.66 7.08
CA LEU A 41 7.97 21.63 6.16
C LEU A 41 7.19 22.94 6.07
N THR A 42 5.95 22.92 6.54
CA THR A 42 5.02 24.02 6.43
C THR A 42 4.68 24.44 7.86
N ASP A 43 5.50 25.32 8.44
CA ASP A 43 5.33 25.98 9.76
C ASP A 43 4.06 26.88 9.82
N LEU A 44 2.99 26.49 9.11
CA LEU A 44 1.71 27.15 9.07
C LEU A 44 0.83 26.45 10.11
N ASP A 45 0.16 27.22 10.96
CA ASP A 45 -0.86 26.76 11.93
C ASP A 45 -2.01 25.93 11.31
N PHE A 46 -2.04 25.80 9.98
CA PHE A 46 -3.06 25.10 9.23
C PHE A 46 -2.48 23.86 8.53
N PRO A 47 -2.92 22.63 8.89
CA PRO A 47 -2.35 21.37 8.40
C PRO A 47 -2.86 21.04 6.99
N ALA A 48 -2.53 21.90 6.01
CA ALA A 48 -3.02 21.83 4.63
C ALA A 48 -2.56 20.55 3.91
N PHE A 49 -1.33 20.09 4.19
CA PHE A 49 -0.80 18.87 3.59
C PHE A 49 -1.43 17.61 4.18
N THR A 50 -1.73 17.59 5.47
CA THR A 50 -2.55 16.52 6.07
C THR A 50 -3.94 16.48 5.45
N LEU A 51 -4.54 17.63 5.13
CA LEU A 51 -5.83 17.73 4.44
C LEU A 51 -5.80 17.16 3.01
N ILE A 52 -4.81 17.56 2.21
CA ILE A 52 -4.63 17.05 0.83
C ILE A 52 -4.27 15.56 0.86
N GLY A 53 -3.40 15.15 1.80
CA GLY A 53 -3.01 13.76 2.02
C GLY A 53 -4.19 12.89 2.45
N ALA A 54 -5.06 13.37 3.33
CA ALA A 54 -6.28 12.68 3.72
C ALA A 54 -7.27 12.58 2.55
N LEU A 55 -7.41 13.63 1.74
CA LEU A 55 -8.27 13.64 0.58
C LEU A 55 -7.79 12.64 -0.49
N LEU A 56 -6.51 12.69 -0.86
CA LEU A 56 -5.90 11.76 -1.81
C LEU A 56 -5.85 10.32 -1.26
N GLY A 57 -5.57 10.16 0.04
CA GLY A 57 -5.56 8.87 0.72
C GLY A 57 -6.95 8.22 0.75
N SER A 58 -8.00 9.01 1.00
CA SER A 58 -9.39 8.55 0.90
C SER A 58 -9.74 8.08 -0.51
N PHE A 59 -9.38 8.88 -1.54
CA PHE A 59 -9.59 8.50 -2.94
C PHE A 59 -8.85 7.20 -3.31
N LEU A 60 -7.60 7.06 -2.89
CA LEU A 60 -6.79 5.86 -3.14
C LEU A 60 -7.30 4.65 -2.38
N ALA A 61 -7.77 4.80 -1.14
CA ALA A 61 -8.35 3.72 -0.35
C ALA A 61 -9.60 3.15 -1.02
N ILE A 62 -10.51 4.04 -1.44
CA ILE A 62 -11.73 3.66 -2.17
C ILE A 62 -11.36 2.99 -3.50
N TYR A 63 -10.44 3.58 -4.26
CA TYR A 63 -9.99 3.01 -5.53
C TYR A 63 -9.35 1.63 -5.36
N SER A 64 -8.48 1.46 -4.36
CA SER A 64 -7.82 0.19 -4.08
C SER A 64 -8.80 -0.87 -3.62
N MET A 65 -9.79 -0.50 -2.79
CA MET A 65 -10.85 -1.41 -2.34
C MET A 65 -11.69 -1.91 -3.53
N ILE A 66 -12.13 -1.01 -4.42
CA ILE A 66 -12.87 -1.39 -5.63
C ILE A 66 -12.01 -2.29 -6.52
N ARG A 67 -10.73 -1.97 -6.67
CA ARG A 67 -9.81 -2.75 -7.52
C ARG A 67 -9.49 -4.13 -6.96
N ASP A 68 -9.41 -4.29 -5.64
CA ASP A 68 -9.23 -5.59 -4.98
C ASP A 68 -10.52 -6.43 -5.01
N LEU A 69 -11.70 -5.80 -4.94
CA LEU A 69 -12.98 -6.48 -5.08
C LEU A 69 -13.27 -6.94 -6.53
N ASN A 70 -12.77 -6.20 -7.52
CA ASN A 70 -12.92 -6.54 -8.94
C ASN A 70 -11.81 -7.47 -9.47
N LYS A 71 -11.10 -8.19 -8.59
CA LYS A 71 -9.96 -9.04 -8.93
C LYS A 71 -10.11 -10.45 -8.37
#